data_AF-A0A1E1WGD0-F1
#
_entry.id   AF-A0A1E1WGD0-F1
#
_cell.length_a   1.000
_cell.length_b   1.000
_cell.length_c   1.000
_cell.angle_alpha   90.00
_cell.angle_beta   90.00
_cell.angle_gamma   90.00
#
_symmetry.space_group_name_H-M   'P 1'
#
loop_
_entity.id
_entity.type
_entity.pdbx_description
1 polymer ?
#
loop_
_entity_poly.entity_id
_entity_poly.type
_entity_poly.pdbx_seq_one_letter_code
_entity_poly.pdbx_strand_id
1 'polypeptide(L)'
;MLGSGDSSHIIKLRGLPFSTTVEDVLDFLVGVNVVGGKEGVHLTEVRPGRPSGECFVEVETTQDVEEALKKDKENMGKRYIEVFSTDRQDMEWALNAMRQSENGFGGISNVSDDMGIVKLRGLPFGCSKEEIVQFFNGELFFLISAIIRCLD
;
A
#
# COMPACT_ATOMS: atom_id res chain seq x y z
N MET A 1 -1.26 10.81 -34.84
CA MET A 1 -0.87 9.41 -34.52
C MET A 1 -0.53 9.38 -33.04
N LEU A 2 -1.36 8.77 -32.19
CA LEU A 2 -0.98 8.40 -30.83
C LEU A 2 -1.40 6.94 -30.69
N GLY A 3 -0.48 6.06 -31.09
CA GLY A 3 -0.70 4.63 -31.05
C GLY A 3 0.59 3.96 -30.63
N SER A 4 0.63 3.54 -29.38
CA SER A 4 1.38 2.39 -28.88
C SER A 4 1.02 2.25 -27.41
N GLY A 5 0.49 1.10 -27.01
CA GLY A 5 0.18 0.84 -25.62
C GLY A 5 1.47 0.85 -24.81
N ASP A 6 1.63 1.86 -23.96
CA ASP A 6 2.68 1.87 -22.96
C ASP A 6 2.28 0.85 -21.90
N SER A 7 2.69 -0.40 -22.08
CA SER A 7 2.68 -1.38 -20.99
C SER A 7 3.69 -0.93 -19.96
N SER A 8 3.29 0.02 -19.12
CA SER A 8 4.09 0.53 -18.01
C SER A 8 4.34 -0.61 -17.04
N HIS A 9 5.60 -1.00 -16.90
CA HIS A 9 6.00 -2.07 -16.01
C HIS A 9 6.28 -1.50 -14.63
N ILE A 10 5.43 -1.83 -13.67
CA ILE A 10 5.52 -1.28 -12.31
C ILE A 10 5.50 -2.41 -11.31
N ILE A 11 6.37 -2.28 -10.32
CA ILE A 11 6.42 -3.18 -9.18
C ILE A 11 6.14 -2.40 -7.90
N LYS A 12 5.56 -3.09 -6.93
CA LYS A 12 5.34 -2.60 -5.58
C LYS A 12 6.17 -3.42 -4.60
N LEU A 13 6.98 -2.73 -3.79
CA LEU A 13 7.67 -3.32 -2.65
C LEU A 13 6.91 -3.00 -1.36
N ARG A 14 6.83 -3.97 -0.45
CA ARG A 14 6.20 -3.81 0.86
C ARG A 14 7.06 -4.42 1.96
N GLY A 15 6.97 -3.82 3.14
CA GLY A 15 7.67 -4.29 4.33
C GLY A 15 9.02 -3.60 4.56
N LEU A 16 9.34 -2.59 3.76
CA LEU A 16 10.58 -1.82 3.84
C LEU A 16 10.79 -1.28 5.28
N PRO A 17 12.03 -1.35 5.81
CA PRO A 17 12.41 -0.54 6.97
C PRO A 17 12.02 0.93 6.81
N PHE A 18 11.62 1.60 7.88
CA PHE A 18 11.26 3.02 7.79
C PHE A 18 12.45 3.95 7.54
N SER A 19 13.68 3.44 7.65
CA SER A 19 14.91 4.16 7.31
C SER A 19 15.38 3.90 5.87
N THR A 20 14.62 3.13 5.07
CA THR A 20 14.98 2.79 3.69
C THR A 20 15.06 4.05 2.84
N THR A 21 16.16 4.17 2.10
CA THR A 21 16.43 5.21 1.12
C THR A 21 16.15 4.70 -0.30
N VAL A 22 16.18 5.60 -1.29
CA VAL A 22 16.06 5.23 -2.70
C VAL A 22 17.24 4.34 -3.12
N GLU A 23 18.43 4.62 -2.59
CA GLU A 23 19.64 3.84 -2.81
C GLU A 23 19.50 2.41 -2.32
N ASP A 24 18.94 2.21 -1.11
CA ASP A 24 18.70 0.87 -0.56
C ASP A 24 17.74 0.05 -1.45
N VAL A 25 16.74 0.70 -2.07
CA VAL A 25 15.82 0.05 -3.01
C VAL A 25 16.52 -0.36 -4.30
N LEU A 26 17.38 0.51 -4.84
CA LEU A 26 18.17 0.20 -6.04
C LEU A 26 19.17 -0.95 -5.78
N ASP A 27 19.80 -0.96 -4.61
CA ASP A 27 20.71 -2.03 -4.20
C ASP A 27 19.96 -3.36 -4.02
N PHE A 28 18.76 -3.34 -3.43
CA PHE A 28 17.89 -4.50 -3.33
C PHE A 28 17.49 -5.05 -4.70
N LEU A 29 17.17 -4.16 -5.65
CA LEU A 29 16.78 -4.49 -7.02
C LEU A 29 17.96 -4.64 -7.98
N VAL A 30 19.17 -4.96 -7.49
CA VAL A 30 20.32 -5.22 -8.36
C VAL A 30 19.99 -6.24 -9.45
N GLY A 31 20.28 -5.88 -10.70
CA GLY A 31 19.96 -6.68 -11.89
C GLY A 31 18.62 -6.35 -12.56
N VAL A 32 17.83 -5.43 -11.99
CA VAL A 32 16.57 -4.91 -12.56
C VAL A 32 16.81 -3.52 -13.13
N ASN A 33 16.39 -3.26 -14.36
CA ASN A 33 16.52 -1.93 -14.97
C ASN A 33 15.38 -1.02 -14.52
N VAL A 34 15.71 -0.03 -13.70
CA VAL A 34 14.76 0.98 -13.19
C VAL A 34 14.75 2.20 -14.11
N VAL A 35 13.56 2.62 -14.54
CA VAL A 35 13.37 3.78 -15.43
C VAL A 35 13.88 5.03 -14.74
N GLY A 36 14.85 5.73 -15.36
CA GLY A 36 15.43 6.95 -14.80
C GLY A 36 16.22 6.72 -13.48
N GLY A 37 16.53 5.46 -13.14
CA GLY A 37 17.25 5.10 -11.93
C GLY A 37 16.53 5.57 -10.66
N LYS A 38 17.08 6.59 -9.97
CA LYS A 38 16.49 7.11 -8.74
C LYS A 38 15.11 7.75 -8.95
N GLU A 39 14.87 8.34 -10.11
CA GLU A 39 13.60 9.03 -10.41
C GLU A 39 12.43 8.06 -10.59
N GLY A 40 12.70 6.80 -10.94
CA GLY A 40 11.70 5.75 -11.05
C GLY A 40 11.33 5.10 -9.72
N VAL A 41 11.95 5.48 -8.60
CA VAL A 41 11.67 4.93 -7.27
C VAL A 41 10.82 5.90 -6.47
N HIS A 42 9.61 5.46 -6.12
CA HIS A 42 8.61 6.27 -5.45
C HIS A 42 8.30 5.70 -4.06
N LEU A 43 9.03 6.20 -3.06
CA LEU A 43 8.76 5.88 -1.64
C LEU A 43 7.46 6.58 -1.22
N THR A 44 6.56 5.83 -0.56
CA THR A 44 5.27 6.38 -0.11
C THR A 44 5.27 6.67 1.38
N GLU A 45 4.48 7.68 1.77
CA GLU A 45 4.29 8.06 3.17
C GLU A 45 2.82 7.93 3.56
N VAL A 46 2.56 7.58 4.82
CA VAL A 46 1.19 7.56 5.38
C VAL A 46 0.67 8.97 5.62
N ARG A 47 1.58 9.86 6.00
CA ARG A 47 1.39 11.29 6.25
C ARG A 47 2.76 11.95 6.12
N PRO A 48 2.83 13.28 5.91
CA PRO A 48 4.10 13.97 5.71
C PRO A 48 5.15 13.59 6.76
N GLY A 49 6.30 13.08 6.30
CA GLY A 49 7.43 12.67 7.14
C GLY A 49 7.26 11.34 7.88
N ARG A 50 6.21 10.55 7.57
CA ARG A 50 6.03 9.19 8.11
C ARG A 50 6.01 8.16 6.96
N PRO A 51 7.14 7.47 6.70
CA PRO A 51 7.22 6.40 5.71
C PRO A 51 6.16 5.32 5.93
N SER A 52 5.56 4.84 4.85
CA SER A 52 4.56 3.76 4.89
C SER A 52 5.20 2.37 5.01
N GLY A 53 6.48 2.24 4.59
CA GLY A 53 7.12 0.95 4.37
C GLY A 53 6.72 0.30 3.03
N GLU A 54 6.14 1.07 2.11
CA GLU A 54 5.79 0.68 0.75
C GLU A 54 6.45 1.62 -0.28
N CYS A 55 6.85 1.07 -1.42
CA CYS A 55 7.30 1.87 -2.54
C CYS A 55 6.83 1.29 -3.88
N PHE A 56 6.76 2.16 -4.88
CA PHE A 56 6.51 1.78 -6.27
C PHE A 56 7.77 2.04 -7.09
N VAL A 57 8.08 1.14 -8.02
CA VAL A 57 9.25 1.26 -8.89
C VAL A 57 8.83 1.05 -10.34
N GLU A 58 9.17 2.00 -11.19
CA GLU A 58 8.99 1.90 -12.64
C GLU A 58 10.20 1.18 -13.25
N VAL A 59 9.96 0.10 -13.98
CA VAL A 59 11.01 -0.71 -14.62
C VAL A 59 10.87 -0.69 -16.14
N GLU A 60 11.96 -0.98 -16.85
CA GLU A 60 11.99 -0.78 -18.31
C GLU A 60 11.23 -1.85 -19.08
N THR A 61 11.24 -3.10 -18.61
CA THR A 61 10.69 -4.25 -19.37
C THR A 61 9.89 -5.24 -18.52
N THR A 62 9.09 -6.09 -19.15
CA THR A 62 8.44 -7.23 -18.48
C THR A 62 9.46 -8.18 -17.84
N GLN A 63 10.62 -8.37 -18.47
CA GLN A 63 11.69 -9.22 -17.93
C GLN A 63 12.22 -8.65 -16.61
N ASP A 64 12.35 -7.33 -16.51
CA ASP A 64 12.73 -6.66 -15.26
C ASP A 64 11.71 -6.89 -14.14
N VAL A 65 10.41 -6.94 -14.48
CA VAL A 65 9.35 -7.32 -13.51
C VAL A 65 9.55 -8.75 -13.03
N GLU A 66 9.81 -9.69 -13.94
CA GLU A 66 10.06 -11.09 -13.57
C GLU A 66 11.31 -11.25 -12.69
N GLU A 67 12.40 -10.53 -13.00
CA GLU A 67 13.61 -10.53 -12.16
C GLU A 67 13.35 -9.91 -10.79
N ALA A 68 12.57 -8.83 -10.71
CA ALA A 68 12.19 -8.24 -9.44
C ALA A 68 11.33 -9.19 -8.60
N LEU A 69 10.37 -9.90 -9.21
CA LEU A 69 9.50 -10.86 -8.52
C LEU A 69 10.27 -12.04 -7.92
N LYS A 70 11.42 -12.42 -8.49
CA LYS A 70 12.29 -13.46 -7.91
C LYS A 70 12.88 -13.06 -6.55
N LYS A 71 12.94 -11.75 -6.26
CA LYS A 71 13.41 -11.20 -4.98
C LYS A 71 12.33 -11.18 -3.89
N ASP A 72 11.13 -11.70 -4.17
CA ASP A 72 10.07 -11.84 -3.17
C ASP A 72 10.58 -12.63 -1.94
N LYS A 73 10.35 -12.06 -0.76
CA LYS A 73 10.78 -12.54 0.57
C LYS A 73 12.29 -12.52 0.81
N GLU A 74 13.09 -11.88 -0.04
CA GLU A 74 14.46 -11.55 0.30
C GLU A 74 14.50 -10.49 1.42
N ASN A 75 15.63 -10.45 2.14
CA ASN A 75 15.77 -9.58 3.31
C ASN A 75 16.45 -8.26 2.96
N MET A 76 15.83 -7.16 3.35
CA MET A 76 16.49 -5.87 3.52
C MET A 76 16.79 -5.67 5.01
N GLY A 77 18.03 -5.97 5.40
CA GLY A 77 18.42 -6.00 6.82
C GLY A 77 17.69 -7.09 7.60
N LYS A 78 16.82 -6.69 8.55
CA LYS A 78 16.04 -7.61 9.40
C LYS A 78 14.60 -7.84 8.92
N ARG A 79 14.23 -7.25 7.78
CA ARG A 79 12.87 -7.24 7.26
C ARG A 79 12.85 -8.01 5.94
N TYR A 80 11.94 -8.96 5.82
CA TYR A 80 11.65 -9.56 4.53
C TYR A 80 10.80 -8.57 3.71
N ILE A 81 11.09 -8.49 2.41
CA ILE A 81 10.40 -7.60 1.49
C ILE A 81 9.46 -8.42 0.62
N GLU A 82 8.22 -7.99 0.50
CA GLU A 82 7.26 -8.57 -0.45
C GLU A 82 7.33 -7.78 -1.76
N VAL A 83 7.37 -8.49 -2.90
CA VAL A 83 7.43 -7.88 -4.24
C VAL A 83 6.19 -8.28 -5.04
N PHE A 84 5.50 -7.30 -5.61
CA PHE A 84 4.29 -7.51 -6.42
C PHE A 84 4.42 -6.79 -7.76
N SER A 85 3.87 -7.37 -8.83
CA SER A 85 3.59 -6.62 -10.05
C SER A 85 2.31 -5.81 -9.85
N THR A 86 2.27 -4.59 -10.37
CA THR A 86 1.11 -3.71 -10.27
C THR A 86 1.00 -2.84 -11.51
N ASP A 87 -0.16 -2.25 -11.73
CA ASP A 87 -0.41 -1.38 -12.87
C ASP A 87 -0.19 0.09 -12.51
N ARG A 88 -0.01 0.94 -13.52
CA ARG A 88 0.22 2.38 -13.33
C ARG A 88 -0.90 3.08 -12.58
N GLN A 89 -2.13 2.63 -12.76
CA GLN A 89 -3.28 3.20 -12.07
C GLN A 89 -3.17 3.05 -10.55
N ASP A 90 -2.70 1.91 -10.04
CA ASP A 90 -2.53 1.68 -8.59
C ASP A 90 -1.43 2.56 -8.00
N MET A 91 -0.32 2.70 -8.74
CA MET A 91 0.78 3.59 -8.36
C MET A 91 0.33 5.05 -8.32
N GLU A 92 -0.31 5.53 -9.38
CA GLU A 92 -0.83 6.91 -9.47
C GLU A 92 -1.83 7.20 -8.35
N TRP A 93 -2.72 6.25 -8.08
CA TRP A 93 -3.67 6.35 -6.98
C TRP A 93 -2.98 6.50 -5.62
N ALA A 94 -1.99 5.65 -5.34
CA ALA A 94 -1.24 5.70 -4.08
C ALA A 94 -0.45 7.00 -3.92
N LEU A 95 0.21 7.48 -4.98
CA LEU A 95 0.96 8.73 -4.97
C LEU A 95 0.06 9.95 -4.86
N ASN A 96 -1.10 9.95 -5.50
CA ASN A 96 -2.07 11.04 -5.38
C ASN A 96 -2.71 11.08 -3.98
N ALA A 97 -2.99 9.92 -3.39
CA ALA A 97 -3.47 9.85 -2.01
C ALA A 97 -2.46 10.45 -1.00
N MET A 98 -1.15 10.29 -1.25
CA MET A 98 -0.10 10.94 -0.45
C MET A 98 -0.14 12.47 -0.63
N ARG A 99 -0.25 12.98 -1.86
CA ARG A 99 -0.35 14.43 -2.13
C ARG A 99 -1.58 15.07 -1.48
N GLN A 100 -2.69 14.33 -1.41
CA GLN A 100 -3.92 14.80 -0.78
C GLN A 100 -3.92 14.65 0.74
N SER A 101 -2.98 13.89 1.33
CA SER A 101 -2.83 13.76 2.79
C SER A 101 -2.50 15.10 3.47
N GLU A 102 -1.91 16.05 2.74
CA GLU A 102 -1.73 17.43 3.22
C GLU A 102 -3.07 18.18 3.43
N ASN A 103 -4.16 17.72 2.80
CA ASN A 103 -5.51 18.33 2.88
C ASN A 103 -6.59 17.41 3.49
N GLY A 104 -6.21 16.29 4.12
CA GLY A 104 -7.17 15.38 4.72
C GLY A 104 -7.72 14.32 3.75
N PHE A 105 -8.11 13.21 4.34
CA PHE A 105 -8.53 11.93 3.77
C PHE A 105 -9.51 12.06 2.57
N GLY A 106 -9.01 12.14 1.33
CA GLY A 106 -9.84 12.49 0.15
C GLY A 106 -9.56 11.72 -1.14
N GLY A 107 -9.00 10.51 -1.05
CA GLY A 107 -8.65 9.72 -2.24
C GLY A 107 -9.74 8.76 -2.71
N ILE A 108 -10.99 9.21 -2.93
CA ILE A 108 -11.92 8.52 -3.86
C ILE A 108 -12.72 9.58 -4.62
N SER A 109 -12.37 9.79 -5.88
CA SER A 109 -12.91 10.83 -6.75
C SER A 109 -14.35 10.60 -7.26
N ASN A 110 -15.18 9.82 -6.54
CA ASN A 110 -16.60 9.60 -6.88
C ASN A 110 -17.52 9.36 -5.66
N VAL A 111 -17.06 9.62 -4.44
CA VAL A 111 -17.95 9.59 -3.28
C VAL A 111 -18.31 11.01 -2.89
N SER A 112 -19.60 11.31 -2.95
CA SER A 112 -20.19 12.51 -2.39
C SER A 112 -19.72 12.70 -0.95
N ASP A 113 -19.57 13.95 -0.48
CA ASP A 113 -19.16 14.36 0.89
C ASP A 113 -19.89 13.64 2.05
N ASP A 114 -20.94 12.87 1.76
CA ASP A 114 -21.76 12.10 2.70
C ASP A 114 -21.28 10.65 2.95
N MET A 115 -20.26 10.15 2.23
CA MET A 115 -19.81 8.76 2.36
C MET A 115 -18.52 8.63 3.17
N GLY A 116 -18.66 8.36 4.48
CA GLY A 116 -17.54 8.06 5.38
C GLY A 116 -17.00 6.62 5.20
N ILE A 117 -15.67 6.47 5.08
CA ILE A 117 -15.00 5.16 5.01
C ILE A 117 -14.21 4.91 6.28
N VAL A 118 -14.44 3.76 6.92
CA VAL A 118 -13.74 3.34 8.15
C VAL A 118 -12.97 2.04 7.90
N LYS A 119 -11.66 2.04 8.17
CA LYS A 119 -10.81 0.84 8.09
C LYS A 119 -10.81 0.10 9.44
N LEU A 120 -11.42 -1.08 9.47
CA LEU A 120 -11.38 -1.98 10.63
C LEU A 120 -10.08 -2.81 10.67
N ARG A 121 -9.57 -3.08 11.86
CA ARG A 121 -8.49 -4.05 12.11
C ARG A 121 -8.85 -4.91 13.32
N GLY A 122 -8.38 -6.15 13.35
CA GLY A 122 -8.60 -7.06 14.50
C GLY A 122 -9.96 -7.75 14.51
N LEU A 123 -10.59 -7.92 13.36
CA LEU A 123 -11.81 -8.72 13.25
C LEU A 123 -11.51 -10.20 13.51
N PRO A 124 -12.36 -10.91 14.27
CA PRO A 124 -12.26 -12.36 14.43
C PRO A 124 -12.27 -13.08 13.07
N PHE A 125 -11.60 -14.23 12.98
CA PHE A 125 -11.51 -15.03 11.74
C PHE A 125 -12.87 -15.45 11.17
N GLY A 126 -13.91 -15.52 12.00
CA GLY A 126 -15.28 -15.87 11.60
C GLY A 126 -16.21 -14.66 11.43
N CYS A 127 -15.69 -13.43 11.45
CA CYS A 127 -16.54 -12.24 11.48
C CYS A 127 -17.30 -12.04 10.16
N SER A 128 -18.62 -12.04 10.21
CA SER A 128 -19.48 -11.89 9.04
C SER A 128 -19.78 -10.42 8.72
N LYS A 129 -20.23 -10.16 7.49
CA LYS A 129 -20.65 -8.83 7.06
C LYS A 129 -21.79 -8.31 7.95
N GLU A 130 -22.71 -9.18 8.34
CA GLU A 130 -23.87 -8.86 9.16
C GLU A 130 -23.45 -8.39 10.56
N GLU A 131 -22.41 -9.01 11.15
CA GLU A 131 -21.84 -8.61 12.44
C GLU A 131 -21.17 -7.23 12.38
N ILE A 132 -20.46 -6.93 11.27
CA ILE A 132 -19.86 -5.61 11.04
C ILE A 132 -20.97 -4.54 10.91
N VAL A 133 -22.05 -4.86 10.21
CA VAL A 133 -23.20 -3.95 10.06
C VAL A 133 -23.90 -3.73 11.40
N GLN A 134 -24.10 -4.77 12.21
CA GLN A 134 -24.66 -4.65 13.56
C GLN A 134 -23.78 -3.82 14.50
N PHE A 135 -22.46 -3.92 14.38
CA PHE A 135 -21.52 -3.10 15.14
C PHE A 135 -21.73 -1.60 14.87
N PHE A 136 -21.92 -1.20 13.61
CA PHE A 136 -22.13 0.20 13.24
C PHE A 136 -23.58 0.70 13.40
N ASN A 137 -24.56 -0.21 13.48
CA ASN A 137 -25.98 0.13 13.66
C ASN A 137 -26.39 0.38 15.13
N GLY A 138 -25.44 0.45 16.08
CA GLY A 138 -25.68 0.88 17.45
C GLY A 138 -26.13 -0.21 18.44
N GLU A 139 -26.39 -1.44 17.98
CA GLU A 139 -26.86 -2.55 18.84
C GLU A 139 -25.71 -3.23 19.62
N LEU A 140 -24.44 -3.02 19.23
CA LEU A 140 -23.28 -3.64 19.90
C LEU A 140 -22.63 -2.77 21.00
N PHE A 141 -23.26 -1.67 21.43
CA PHE A 141 -22.77 -0.94 22.61
C PHE A 141 -23.01 -1.73 23.92
N PHE A 142 -23.97 -2.66 23.91
CA PHE A 142 -24.25 -3.51 25.09
C PHE A 142 -23.35 -4.76 25.17
N LEU A 143 -22.93 -5.33 24.04
CA LEU A 143 -22.17 -6.60 24.08
C LEU A 143 -20.69 -6.39 24.48
N ILE A 144 -20.08 -5.27 24.07
CA ILE A 144 -18.67 -4.99 24.44
C ILE A 144 -18.57 -4.59 25.93
N SER A 145 -19.58 -3.90 26.48
CA SER A 145 -19.64 -3.64 27.92
C SER A 145 -19.88 -4.92 28.75
N ALA A 146 -20.49 -5.97 28.17
CA ALA A 146 -20.69 -7.24 28.85
C ALA A 146 -19.41 -8.11 28.86
N ILE A 147 -18.61 -8.07 27.79
CA ILE A 147 -17.35 -8.86 27.73
C ILE A 147 -16.28 -8.26 28.66
N ILE A 148 -16.26 -6.94 28.87
CA ILE A 148 -15.33 -6.29 29.81
C ILE A 148 -15.70 -6.57 31.29
N ARG A 149 -16.95 -6.98 31.60
CA ARG A 149 -17.37 -7.33 32.98
C ARG A 149 -17.23 -8.80 33.37
N CYS A 150 -16.79 -9.68 32.46
CA CYS A 150 -16.54 -11.09 32.77
C CYS A 150 -15.05 -11.43 33.00
N LEU A 151 -14.20 -10.42 33.13
CA LEU A 151 -12.79 -10.56 33.52
C LEU A 151 -12.49 -9.65 34.71
N ASP A 152 -13.17 -9.90 35.82
CA ASP A 152 -12.68 -9.72 37.20
C ASP A 152 -13.10 -10.97 38.01
#